data_AF-A0A966CJU1-F1
#
_entry.id   AF-A0A966CJU1-F1
#
_cell.length_a   1.000
_cell.length_b   1.000
_cell.length_c   1.000
_cell.angle_alpha   90.00
_cell.angle_beta   90.00
_cell.angle_gamma   90.00
#
_symmetry.space_group_name_H-M   'P 1'
#
loop_
_entity.id
_entity.type
_entity.pdbx_description
1 polymer ?
#
loop_
_entity_poly.entity_id
_entity_poly.type
_entity_poly.pdbx_seq_one_letter_code
_entity_poly.pdbx_strand_id
1 'polypeptide(L)'
;DTNTLVVNANEARVGIATLNPQQALDVTGNAQVSGRLAVGTTDNSLYALNVLGNTYLNGSATTTGTQIVSGSFGIATTTLPYAFNVSGSGYFTDGLRIGGYATTSNLYVQGHATTTGSHYIAGTASTTQLFVQGSGHVGGNVSLDGTLTLLGTADLQGDVSDLLGDFTIADNLIVTGNATTTGRLVLGFSALDNATSTLNVSGNSYFMGAATTTSQAYFGNTLRVAGASQIFTGAASIITEANDLTIDAAGNLVLQDATDLNNYLDLDILSAIALTVGDGTTDTLIVDTLNDLVSISGRLTISESATTTNYFGIGSSWAVNNLDYLNDLYVQDDVEIDGDLFVAGDYTLTGGASFNSATVTDTLALGGYQQFTETGDNYIYFDNAITNYLKWNDTADQFELSNGLTFSNATATDSFYASNIFIT
;
A
#
# COMPACT_ATOMS: atom_id res chain seq x y z
N ASP A 1 60.18 -123.63 34.44
CA ASP A 1 60.02 -122.22 34.80
C ASP A 1 58.58 -122.01 35.21
N THR A 2 58.32 -121.33 36.34
CA THR A 2 56.98 -121.17 36.92
C THR A 2 56.34 -119.82 36.63
N ASN A 3 57.10 -118.85 36.09
CA ASN A 3 56.67 -117.46 36.02
C ASN A 3 56.41 -116.95 34.59
N THR A 4 56.72 -117.74 33.56
CA THR A 4 56.53 -117.36 32.14
C THR A 4 55.08 -117.51 31.68
N LEU A 5 54.47 -118.67 31.98
CA LEU A 5 53.11 -119.05 31.60
C LEU A 5 52.49 -119.87 32.72
N VAL A 6 51.34 -119.43 33.23
CA VAL A 6 50.58 -120.10 34.29
C VAL A 6 49.21 -120.45 33.75
N VAL A 7 48.83 -121.73 33.84
CA VAL A 7 47.49 -122.22 33.49
C VAL A 7 46.82 -122.70 34.77
N ASN A 8 45.88 -121.92 35.30
CA ASN A 8 45.06 -122.35 36.42
C ASN A 8 43.78 -123.01 35.91
N ALA A 9 43.84 -124.33 35.73
CA ALA A 9 42.73 -125.13 35.24
C ALA A 9 41.49 -125.11 36.15
N ASN A 10 41.67 -124.89 37.46
CA ASN A 10 40.56 -124.86 38.43
C ASN A 10 39.66 -123.63 38.27
N GLU A 11 40.17 -122.57 37.64
CA GLU A 11 39.48 -121.30 37.46
C GLU A 11 39.32 -120.91 35.98
N ALA A 12 39.78 -121.78 35.06
CA ALA A 12 39.85 -121.51 33.61
C ALA A 12 40.61 -120.21 33.25
N ARG A 13 41.71 -119.91 33.97
CA ARG A 13 42.53 -118.70 33.76
C ARG A 13 43.92 -118.99 33.20
N VAL A 14 44.39 -118.14 32.31
CA VAL A 14 45.77 -118.14 31.78
C VAL A 14 46.47 -116.83 32.16
N GLY A 15 47.59 -116.94 32.85
CA GLY A 15 48.48 -115.83 33.21
C GLY A 15 49.77 -115.86 32.41
N ILE A 16 50.18 -114.71 31.87
CA ILE A 16 51.50 -114.49 31.26
C ILE A 16 52.22 -113.42 32.08
N ALA A 17 53.41 -113.75 32.59
CA ALA A 17 54.16 -112.94 33.57
C ALA A 17 53.45 -112.64 34.91
N THR A 18 52.29 -113.25 35.18
CA THR A 18 51.57 -113.18 36.46
C THR A 18 51.29 -114.58 37.02
N LEU A 19 51.54 -114.76 38.33
CA LEU A 19 51.26 -116.00 39.06
C LEU A 19 49.79 -116.13 39.48
N ASN A 20 49.09 -114.99 39.59
CA ASN A 20 47.71 -114.90 40.09
C ASN A 20 46.87 -114.14 39.05
N PRO A 21 46.59 -114.73 37.87
CA PRO A 21 45.83 -114.07 36.81
C PRO A 21 44.45 -113.66 37.34
N GLN A 22 44.07 -112.40 37.21
CA GLN A 22 42.77 -111.92 37.71
C GLN A 22 41.65 -112.11 36.67
N GLN A 23 42.01 -112.14 35.39
CA GLN A 23 41.09 -112.32 34.25
C GLN A 23 41.28 -113.70 33.59
N ALA A 24 40.37 -114.07 32.68
CA ALA A 24 40.47 -115.33 31.92
C ALA A 24 41.77 -115.42 31.11
N LEU A 25 42.23 -114.29 30.57
CA LEU A 25 43.60 -114.07 30.11
C LEU A 25 44.13 -112.81 30.79
N ASP A 26 45.22 -112.93 31.53
CA ASP A 26 45.88 -111.82 32.21
C ASP A 26 47.36 -111.74 31.77
N VAL A 27 47.77 -110.58 31.27
CA VAL A 27 49.11 -110.33 30.72
C VAL A 27 49.67 -109.08 31.37
N THR A 28 50.49 -109.28 32.41
CA THR A 28 51.18 -108.18 33.10
C THR A 28 52.45 -107.81 32.34
N GLY A 29 52.29 -107.15 31.20
CA GLY A 29 53.38 -106.75 30.30
C GLY A 29 52.87 -106.34 28.92
N ASN A 30 53.78 -106.27 27.93
CA ASN A 30 53.42 -105.96 26.55
C ASN A 30 52.91 -107.22 25.81
N ALA A 31 51.76 -107.12 25.16
CA ALA A 31 51.27 -108.12 24.22
C ALA A 31 51.48 -107.63 22.77
N GLN A 32 52.37 -108.29 22.03
CA GLN A 32 52.57 -108.02 20.60
C GLN A 32 51.82 -109.07 19.76
N VAL A 33 50.86 -108.62 18.96
CA VAL A 33 50.14 -109.45 17.99
C VAL A 33 50.50 -108.98 16.58
N SER A 34 51.22 -109.81 15.82
CA SER A 34 51.59 -109.53 14.42
C SER A 34 50.53 -109.96 13.40
N GLY A 35 49.56 -110.78 13.84
CA GLY A 35 48.38 -111.17 13.08
C GLY A 35 47.17 -110.30 13.40
N ARG A 36 45.97 -110.86 13.21
CA ARG A 36 44.71 -110.22 13.62
C ARG A 36 44.46 -110.45 15.11
N LEU A 37 43.87 -109.46 15.78
CA LEU A 37 43.37 -109.57 17.15
C LEU A 37 41.85 -109.34 17.16
N ALA A 38 41.09 -110.35 17.60
CA ALA A 38 39.68 -110.20 17.92
C ALA A 38 39.46 -110.22 19.43
N VAL A 39 38.64 -109.28 19.94
CA VAL A 39 38.29 -109.15 21.35
C VAL A 39 36.77 -109.18 21.47
N GLY A 40 36.26 -110.19 22.18
CA GLY A 40 34.81 -110.40 22.37
C GLY A 40 34.06 -110.91 21.15
N THR A 41 34.76 -111.34 20.09
CA THR A 41 34.15 -111.88 18.86
C THR A 41 35.00 -113.01 18.27
N THR A 42 34.36 -113.93 17.56
CA THR A 42 35.03 -114.97 16.74
C THR A 42 35.24 -114.52 15.28
N ASP A 43 34.52 -113.49 14.83
CA ASP A 43 34.67 -112.95 13.49
C ASP A 43 35.95 -112.10 13.37
N ASN A 44 36.93 -112.67 12.68
CA ASN A 44 38.19 -112.02 12.33
C ASN A 44 38.23 -111.59 10.86
N SER A 45 37.17 -111.81 10.07
CA SER A 45 37.26 -111.93 8.61
C SER A 45 37.82 -110.70 7.88
N LEU A 46 37.62 -109.49 8.41
CA LEU A 46 37.86 -108.23 7.67
C LEU A 46 38.74 -107.16 8.35
N TYR A 47 39.13 -107.32 9.63
CA TYR A 47 39.86 -106.28 10.37
C TYR A 47 41.15 -106.79 11.03
N ALA A 48 42.17 -105.93 11.10
CA ALA A 48 43.42 -106.20 11.83
C ALA A 48 43.20 -106.24 13.36
N LEU A 49 42.34 -105.36 13.87
CA LEU A 49 41.83 -105.36 15.23
C LEU A 49 40.31 -105.28 15.16
N ASN A 50 39.61 -106.25 15.75
CA ASN A 50 38.14 -106.25 15.87
C ASN A 50 37.75 -106.30 17.36
N VAL A 51 37.03 -105.30 17.85
CA VAL A 51 36.57 -105.22 19.24
C VAL A 51 35.06 -105.02 19.21
N LEU A 52 34.30 -106.00 19.69
CA LEU A 52 32.82 -105.92 19.71
C LEU A 52 32.27 -105.06 20.86
N GLY A 53 33.10 -104.79 21.88
CA GLY A 53 32.77 -103.98 23.04
C GLY A 53 33.50 -102.63 23.08
N ASN A 54 33.47 -101.98 24.26
CA ASN A 54 34.15 -100.71 24.48
C ASN A 54 35.67 -100.89 24.59
N THR A 55 36.43 -100.02 23.94
CA THR A 55 37.88 -99.90 24.12
C THR A 55 38.18 -98.72 25.05
N TYR A 56 38.77 -99.00 26.21
CA TYR A 56 39.26 -97.97 27.14
C TYR A 56 40.78 -97.84 27.01
N LEU A 57 41.27 -96.66 26.63
CA LEU A 57 42.70 -96.36 26.50
C LEU A 57 43.09 -95.37 27.60
N ASN A 58 44.02 -95.76 28.48
CA ASN A 58 44.56 -94.91 29.53
C ASN A 58 45.78 -94.11 29.04
N GLY A 59 45.66 -93.53 27.84
CA GLY A 59 46.75 -92.87 27.11
C GLY A 59 46.33 -92.44 25.69
N SER A 60 47.25 -91.82 24.96
CA SER A 60 46.98 -91.24 23.64
C SER A 60 46.65 -92.28 22.57
N ALA A 61 45.54 -92.09 21.86
CA ALA A 61 45.19 -92.86 20.67
C ALA A 61 45.66 -92.11 19.41
N THR A 62 46.84 -92.43 18.90
CA THR A 62 47.38 -91.82 17.66
C THR A 62 46.98 -92.65 16.44
N THR A 63 46.22 -92.06 15.52
CA THR A 63 45.92 -92.65 14.21
C THR A 63 46.68 -91.89 13.12
N THR A 64 47.47 -92.58 12.30
CA THR A 64 48.21 -91.98 11.17
C THR A 64 47.43 -92.01 9.85
N GLY A 65 46.36 -92.82 9.78
CA GLY A 65 45.40 -92.86 8.68
C GLY A 65 44.07 -92.18 9.02
N THR A 66 43.00 -92.58 8.33
CA THR A 66 41.65 -92.05 8.61
C THR A 66 41.04 -92.73 9.84
N GLN A 67 40.60 -91.93 10.81
CA GLN A 67 39.67 -92.39 11.85
C GLN A 67 38.23 -92.15 11.36
N ILE A 68 37.42 -93.21 11.28
CA ILE A 68 36.00 -93.12 10.93
C ILE A 68 35.19 -93.40 12.19
N VAL A 69 34.30 -92.48 12.56
CA VAL A 69 33.32 -92.65 13.64
C VAL A 69 31.94 -92.61 13.00
N SER A 70 31.26 -93.76 12.96
CA SER A 70 29.91 -93.90 12.38
C SER A 70 28.78 -93.41 13.30
N GLY A 71 29.08 -93.23 14.60
CA GLY A 71 28.20 -92.64 15.60
C GLY A 71 28.64 -91.22 15.97
N SER A 72 28.56 -90.88 17.26
CA SER A 72 28.99 -89.57 17.77
C SER A 72 30.49 -89.56 18.13
N PHE A 73 31.24 -88.59 17.61
CA PHE A 73 32.59 -88.27 18.09
C PHE A 73 32.50 -87.18 19.18
N GLY A 74 32.64 -87.57 20.44
CA GLY A 74 32.68 -86.65 21.58
C GLY A 74 34.11 -86.42 22.05
N ILE A 75 34.44 -85.16 22.39
CA ILE A 75 35.74 -84.81 22.99
C ILE A 75 35.51 -84.23 24.39
N ALA A 76 35.90 -84.97 25.42
CA ALA A 76 35.96 -84.49 26.79
C ALA A 76 37.35 -83.91 27.06
N THR A 77 37.42 -82.66 27.55
CA THR A 77 38.70 -81.93 27.68
C THR A 77 39.26 -81.99 29.10
N THR A 78 40.59 -82.02 29.23
CA THR A 78 41.28 -81.74 30.50
C THR A 78 42.41 -80.70 30.34
N THR A 79 42.19 -79.65 29.51
CA THR A 79 43.15 -78.59 29.08
C THR A 79 44.30 -79.08 28.18
N LEU A 80 44.94 -78.31 27.29
CA LEU A 80 44.75 -77.01 26.57
C LEU A 80 45.67 -77.08 25.30
N PRO A 81 45.64 -76.17 24.28
CA PRO A 81 44.90 -74.92 24.17
C PRO A 81 43.49 -75.05 23.56
N TYR A 82 43.20 -76.10 22.79
CA TYR A 82 41.92 -76.25 22.08
C TYR A 82 41.31 -77.64 22.29
N ALA A 83 40.00 -77.67 22.53
CA ALA A 83 39.23 -78.92 22.64
C ALA A 83 39.24 -79.73 21.34
N PHE A 84 39.30 -79.04 20.19
CA PHE A 84 39.42 -79.61 18.86
C PHE A 84 40.35 -78.71 18.06
N ASN A 85 41.43 -79.26 17.51
CA ASN A 85 42.39 -78.54 16.69
C ASN A 85 42.53 -79.26 15.35
N VAL A 86 42.25 -78.55 14.25
CA VAL A 86 42.37 -79.08 12.90
C VAL A 86 43.36 -78.20 12.13
N SER A 87 44.54 -78.73 11.85
CA SER A 87 45.50 -78.13 10.92
C SER A 87 45.06 -78.43 9.49
N GLY A 88 43.98 -77.80 9.03
CA GLY A 88 43.36 -78.05 7.73
C GLY A 88 41.94 -77.49 7.64
N SER A 89 41.23 -77.83 6.57
CA SER A 89 39.82 -77.43 6.39
C SER A 89 38.88 -78.45 7.03
N GLY A 90 37.98 -77.99 7.90
CA GLY A 90 36.78 -78.76 8.26
C GLY A 90 35.73 -78.65 7.17
N TYR A 91 35.10 -79.76 6.79
CA TYR A 91 33.98 -79.78 5.86
C TYR A 91 32.75 -80.38 6.55
N PHE A 92 31.70 -79.59 6.65
CA PHE A 92 30.42 -79.97 7.26
C PHE A 92 29.36 -79.97 6.16
N THR A 93 28.68 -81.10 5.95
CA THR A 93 27.68 -81.27 4.88
C THR A 93 26.30 -80.72 5.23
N ASP A 94 26.05 -80.44 6.51
CA ASP A 94 24.84 -79.83 7.04
C ASP A 94 25.21 -78.48 7.69
N GLY A 95 25.08 -78.32 9.01
CA GLY A 95 25.42 -77.08 9.72
C GLY A 95 26.58 -77.21 10.73
N LEU A 96 27.31 -76.11 10.92
CA LEU A 96 28.17 -75.91 12.10
C LEU A 96 27.41 -75.07 13.14
N ARG A 97 26.95 -75.70 14.22
CA ARG A 97 26.32 -75.00 15.34
C ARG A 97 27.38 -74.60 16.38
N ILE A 98 27.46 -73.31 16.68
CA ILE A 98 28.39 -72.74 17.67
C ILE A 98 27.56 -72.14 18.81
N GLY A 99 27.83 -72.56 20.05
CA GLY A 99 27.11 -72.11 21.25
C GLY A 99 27.59 -70.77 21.83
N GLY A 100 28.45 -70.05 21.10
CA GLY A 100 29.12 -68.81 21.52
C GLY A 100 29.71 -68.11 20.29
N TYR A 101 30.82 -67.38 20.45
CA TYR A 101 31.48 -66.70 19.35
C TYR A 101 32.05 -67.67 18.32
N ALA A 102 31.76 -67.44 17.03
CA ALA A 102 32.28 -68.25 15.93
C ALA A 102 33.80 -68.10 15.74
N THR A 103 34.30 -66.88 15.94
CA THR A 103 35.70 -66.50 15.81
C THR A 103 36.02 -65.39 16.81
N THR A 104 37.28 -65.26 17.25
CA THR A 104 37.80 -64.09 17.99
C THR A 104 38.41 -63.03 17.06
N SER A 105 38.29 -63.24 15.75
CA SER A 105 38.74 -62.37 14.66
C SER A 105 37.72 -62.46 13.52
N ASN A 106 38.13 -62.14 12.29
CA ASN A 106 37.23 -62.09 11.13
C ASN A 106 36.57 -63.44 10.82
N LEU A 107 35.24 -63.43 10.65
CA LEU A 107 34.49 -64.51 10.02
C LEU A 107 34.30 -64.17 8.54
N TYR A 108 34.83 -64.98 7.64
CA TYR A 108 34.62 -64.82 6.19
C TYR A 108 33.57 -65.83 5.69
N VAL A 109 32.42 -65.32 5.25
CA VAL A 109 31.34 -66.14 4.67
C VAL A 109 31.41 -66.02 3.15
N GLN A 110 31.82 -67.09 2.48
CA GLN A 110 31.81 -67.15 1.01
C GLN A 110 30.38 -67.47 0.52
N GLY A 111 29.58 -66.43 0.32
CA GLY A 111 28.19 -66.54 -0.11
C GLY A 111 27.27 -65.59 0.68
N HIS A 112 26.08 -66.07 1.04
CA HIS A 112 25.07 -65.29 1.73
C HIS A 112 25.07 -65.58 3.24
N ALA A 113 25.19 -64.53 4.07
CA ALA A 113 24.91 -64.62 5.50
C ALA A 113 23.45 -64.22 5.75
N THR A 114 22.61 -65.17 6.16
CA THR A 114 21.24 -64.88 6.60
C THR A 114 21.19 -64.77 8.11
N THR A 115 20.64 -63.68 8.63
CA THR A 115 20.34 -63.53 10.06
C THR A 115 18.82 -63.49 10.23
N THR A 116 18.29 -64.37 11.08
CA THR A 116 16.84 -64.50 11.35
C THR A 116 16.39 -63.72 12.60
N GLY A 117 17.34 -63.07 13.29
CA GLY A 117 17.12 -62.16 14.40
C GLY A 117 18.02 -60.93 14.24
N SER A 118 18.24 -60.18 15.32
CA SER A 118 19.03 -58.95 15.28
C SER A 118 20.46 -59.16 14.77
N HIS A 119 20.86 -58.38 13.78
CA HIS A 119 22.25 -58.25 13.36
C HIS A 119 22.84 -56.96 13.94
N TYR A 120 23.87 -57.09 14.78
CA TYR A 120 24.55 -55.94 15.41
C TYR A 120 25.93 -55.75 14.79
N ILE A 121 26.19 -54.54 14.27
CA ILE A 121 27.48 -54.14 13.70
C ILE A 121 28.05 -53.03 14.59
N ALA A 122 29.13 -53.32 15.30
CA ALA A 122 29.79 -52.38 16.22
C ALA A 122 30.65 -51.30 15.51
N GLY A 123 30.56 -51.20 14.18
CA GLY A 123 31.38 -50.34 13.33
C GLY A 123 30.70 -50.14 11.97
N THR A 124 31.48 -49.88 10.92
CA THR A 124 30.93 -49.56 9.59
C THR A 124 30.33 -50.79 8.91
N ALA A 125 29.04 -50.69 8.54
CA ALA A 125 28.42 -51.57 7.56
C ALA A 125 28.70 -51.02 6.15
N SER A 126 29.43 -51.76 5.32
CA SER A 126 29.57 -51.44 3.89
C SER A 126 28.71 -52.40 3.07
N THR A 127 27.73 -51.86 2.36
CA THR A 127 26.79 -52.62 1.54
C THR A 127 26.62 -51.92 0.19
N THR A 128 26.41 -52.68 -0.89
CA THR A 128 26.10 -52.09 -2.20
C THR A 128 24.69 -51.50 -2.25
N GLN A 129 23.76 -52.10 -1.51
CA GLN A 129 22.36 -51.66 -1.35
C GLN A 129 21.89 -52.03 0.06
N LEU A 130 21.06 -51.18 0.66
CA LEU A 130 20.37 -51.42 1.92
C LEU A 130 18.85 -51.35 1.67
N PHE A 131 18.15 -52.46 1.86
CA PHE A 131 16.69 -52.51 1.80
C PHE A 131 16.11 -52.69 3.20
N VAL A 132 15.34 -51.71 3.65
CA VAL A 132 14.57 -51.78 4.90
C VAL A 132 13.09 -51.80 4.55
N GLN A 133 12.40 -52.90 4.86
CA GLN A 133 10.97 -53.09 4.55
C GLN A 133 10.03 -52.58 5.67
N GLY A 134 10.60 -52.08 6.77
CA GLY A 134 9.89 -51.44 7.89
C GLY A 134 10.47 -50.07 8.20
N SER A 135 10.31 -49.60 9.43
CA SER A 135 10.90 -48.34 9.90
C SER A 135 12.43 -48.43 9.99
N GLY A 136 13.14 -47.63 9.20
CA GLY A 136 14.55 -47.33 9.45
C GLY A 136 14.69 -46.20 10.48
N HIS A 137 15.68 -46.30 11.36
CA HIS A 137 16.07 -45.21 12.26
C HIS A 137 17.59 -45.00 12.18
N VAL A 138 18.01 -43.75 12.00
CA VAL A 138 19.41 -43.33 12.03
C VAL A 138 19.55 -42.32 13.17
N GLY A 139 20.31 -42.67 14.21
CA GLY A 139 20.50 -41.82 15.39
C GLY A 139 21.53 -40.70 15.24
N GLY A 140 21.97 -40.44 14.00
CA GLY A 140 22.97 -39.43 13.65
C GLY A 140 22.72 -38.91 12.24
N ASN A 141 23.71 -38.27 11.64
CA ASN A 141 23.54 -37.60 10.34
C ASN A 141 23.35 -38.61 9.20
N VAL A 142 22.43 -38.29 8.28
CA VAL A 142 22.31 -38.95 6.97
C VAL A 142 22.98 -38.05 5.93
N SER A 143 23.94 -38.61 5.18
CA SER A 143 24.53 -37.96 4.00
C SER A 143 24.21 -38.80 2.77
N LEU A 144 23.82 -38.15 1.69
CA LEU A 144 23.44 -38.77 0.43
C LEU A 144 24.13 -38.03 -0.71
N ASP A 145 24.97 -38.75 -1.48
CA ASP A 145 25.61 -38.20 -2.68
C ASP A 145 24.64 -38.18 -3.90
N GLY A 146 23.42 -38.69 -3.72
CA GLY A 146 22.36 -38.75 -4.72
C GLY A 146 21.03 -38.23 -4.19
N THR A 147 19.97 -38.41 -4.98
CA THR A 147 18.64 -37.85 -4.69
C THR A 147 17.93 -38.51 -3.51
N LEU A 148 17.45 -37.71 -2.55
CA LEU A 148 16.42 -38.13 -1.60
C LEU A 148 15.04 -38.02 -2.25
N THR A 149 14.31 -39.13 -2.33
CA THR A 149 12.89 -39.14 -2.73
C THR A 149 12.04 -39.60 -1.56
N LEU A 150 11.05 -38.81 -1.15
CA LEU A 150 10.08 -39.17 -0.12
C LEU A 150 8.68 -39.23 -0.74
N LEU A 151 8.02 -40.38 -0.58
CA LEU A 151 6.67 -40.63 -1.11
C LEU A 151 5.55 -40.38 -0.09
N GLY A 152 5.91 -40.01 1.14
CA GLY A 152 5.00 -39.67 2.23
C GLY A 152 5.28 -38.28 2.80
N THR A 153 4.67 -37.96 3.93
CA THR A 153 4.88 -36.69 4.64
C THR A 153 6.28 -36.59 5.24
N ALA A 154 6.95 -35.44 5.06
CA ALA A 154 8.14 -35.07 5.81
C ALA A 154 7.77 -34.15 6.98
N ASP A 155 8.42 -34.33 8.13
CA ASP A 155 8.61 -33.27 9.12
C ASP A 155 10.09 -32.90 9.09
N LEU A 156 10.40 -31.73 8.50
CA LEU A 156 11.76 -31.21 8.41
C LEU A 156 11.92 -30.10 9.45
N GLN A 157 12.68 -30.38 10.50
CA GLN A 157 12.92 -29.46 11.61
C GLN A 157 14.27 -28.75 11.44
N GLY A 158 14.30 -27.44 11.68
CA GLY A 158 15.48 -26.59 11.47
C GLY A 158 15.47 -25.90 10.12
N ASP A 159 16.65 -25.48 9.65
CA ASP A 159 16.80 -24.78 8.37
C ASP A 159 16.67 -25.74 7.19
N VAL A 160 15.74 -25.45 6.27
CA VAL A 160 15.58 -26.16 5.00
C VAL A 160 16.04 -25.23 3.87
N SER A 161 17.16 -25.57 3.25
CA SER A 161 17.80 -24.72 2.23
C SER A 161 18.36 -25.54 1.06
N ASP A 162 18.20 -25.02 -0.16
CA ASP A 162 19.09 -25.36 -1.27
C ASP A 162 20.21 -24.29 -1.33
N LEU A 163 21.47 -24.74 -1.44
CA LEU A 163 22.65 -23.87 -1.50
C LEU A 163 23.16 -23.66 -2.93
N LEU A 164 22.73 -24.49 -3.89
CA LEU A 164 23.25 -24.52 -5.26
C LEU A 164 22.15 -24.38 -6.34
N GLY A 165 20.88 -24.35 -5.95
CA GLY A 165 19.72 -24.22 -6.85
C GLY A 165 18.52 -23.50 -6.23
N ASP A 166 17.38 -23.60 -6.92
CA ASP A 166 16.12 -22.96 -6.53
C ASP A 166 15.26 -23.89 -5.64
N PHE A 167 14.94 -23.45 -4.43
CA PHE A 167 13.97 -24.14 -3.57
C PHE A 167 12.55 -24.06 -4.17
N THR A 168 12.18 -25.09 -4.92
CA THR A 168 10.93 -25.15 -5.69
C THR A 168 9.87 -25.99 -4.97
N ILE A 169 8.72 -25.38 -4.68
CA ILE A 169 7.50 -26.09 -4.29
C ILE A 169 6.54 -26.01 -5.49
N ALA A 170 6.16 -27.17 -6.03
CA ALA A 170 5.33 -27.27 -7.24
C ALA A 170 3.81 -27.10 -6.97
N ASP A 171 3.41 -27.16 -5.70
CA ASP A 171 2.04 -26.98 -5.20
C ASP A 171 2.04 -25.77 -4.24
N ASN A 172 1.15 -25.73 -3.25
CA ASN A 172 0.99 -24.64 -2.32
C ASN A 172 2.10 -24.60 -1.24
N LEU A 173 2.72 -23.42 -1.06
CA LEU A 173 3.52 -23.09 0.13
C LEU A 173 2.64 -22.36 1.15
N ILE A 174 2.39 -22.99 2.30
CA ILE A 174 1.70 -22.38 3.44
C ILE A 174 2.74 -21.91 4.45
N VAL A 175 2.75 -20.62 4.77
CA VAL A 175 3.56 -20.04 5.85
C VAL A 175 2.63 -19.49 6.93
N THR A 176 2.65 -20.10 8.11
CA THR A 176 1.80 -19.72 9.26
C THR A 176 2.40 -18.60 10.12
N GLY A 177 3.65 -18.23 9.86
CA GLY A 177 4.35 -17.09 10.47
C GLY A 177 4.77 -16.05 9.43
N ASN A 178 5.89 -15.38 9.67
CA ASN A 178 6.42 -14.38 8.74
C ASN A 178 7.27 -15.04 7.63
N ALA A 179 6.99 -14.70 6.38
CA ALA A 179 7.89 -14.97 5.26
C ALA A 179 8.76 -13.73 4.99
N THR A 180 10.08 -13.87 5.10
CA THR A 180 11.04 -12.77 4.82
C THR A 180 11.84 -13.12 3.58
N THR A 181 11.70 -12.33 2.51
CA THR A 181 12.53 -12.44 1.30
C THR A 181 13.58 -11.34 1.29
N THR A 182 14.86 -11.69 1.20
CA THR A 182 15.96 -10.73 0.99
C THR A 182 16.10 -10.30 -0.48
N GLY A 183 15.57 -11.11 -1.40
CA GLY A 183 15.46 -10.81 -2.83
C GLY A 183 14.07 -10.33 -3.25
N ARG A 184 13.86 -10.26 -4.57
CA ARG A 184 12.57 -9.88 -5.18
C ARG A 184 11.52 -10.96 -4.96
N LEU A 185 10.51 -10.69 -4.13
CA LEU A 185 9.26 -11.45 -4.12
C LEU A 185 8.49 -11.16 -5.42
N VAL A 186 8.16 -12.21 -6.19
CA VAL A 186 7.29 -12.14 -7.36
C VAL A 186 6.03 -12.96 -7.07
N LEU A 187 4.88 -12.30 -6.99
CA LEU A 187 3.59 -12.97 -6.89
C LEU A 187 3.05 -13.19 -8.32
N GLY A 188 3.20 -14.41 -8.83
CA GLY A 188 2.88 -14.77 -10.22
C GLY A 188 1.39 -15.01 -10.51
N PHE A 189 0.49 -14.60 -9.62
CA PHE A 189 -0.95 -14.86 -9.68
C PHE A 189 -1.76 -13.57 -9.76
N SER A 190 -3.00 -13.65 -10.27
CA SER A 190 -3.83 -12.49 -10.64
C SER A 190 -4.45 -11.72 -9.47
N ALA A 191 -4.46 -12.26 -8.25
CA ALA A 191 -4.99 -11.59 -7.06
C ALA A 191 -4.35 -12.14 -5.78
N LEU A 192 -4.09 -11.25 -4.80
CA LEU A 192 -3.86 -11.66 -3.41
C LEU A 192 -5.22 -12.09 -2.83
N ASP A 193 -5.61 -13.33 -3.13
CA ASP A 193 -7.00 -13.81 -3.07
C ASP A 193 -7.47 -14.19 -1.65
N ASN A 194 -7.39 -13.23 -0.71
CA ASN A 194 -8.01 -13.34 0.59
C ASN A 194 -8.52 -11.97 1.06
N ALA A 195 -9.84 -11.89 1.30
CA ALA A 195 -10.57 -10.69 1.67
C ALA A 195 -10.16 -10.04 3.01
N THR A 196 -9.26 -10.66 3.79
CA THR A 196 -8.70 -10.09 5.03
C THR A 196 -7.21 -9.76 4.94
N SER A 197 -6.54 -9.99 3.81
CA SER A 197 -5.09 -9.82 3.67
C SER A 197 -4.72 -8.38 3.29
N THR A 198 -4.13 -7.63 4.21
CA THR A 198 -3.54 -6.33 3.94
C THR A 198 -2.13 -6.47 3.37
N LEU A 199 -1.86 -5.85 2.21
CA LEU A 199 -0.51 -5.66 1.71
C LEU A 199 0.08 -4.39 2.34
N ASN A 200 0.82 -4.53 3.44
CA ASN A 200 1.56 -3.43 4.03
C ASN A 200 2.90 -3.23 3.30
N VAL A 201 3.09 -2.05 2.69
CA VAL A 201 4.34 -1.67 2.02
C VAL A 201 4.95 -0.51 2.81
N SER A 202 6.08 -0.74 3.47
CA SER A 202 6.79 0.29 4.26
C SER A 202 7.58 1.30 3.43
N GLY A 203 7.69 1.06 2.11
CA GLY A 203 8.33 1.93 1.15
C GLY A 203 7.41 2.27 -0.03
N ASN A 204 8.00 2.60 -1.18
CA ASN A 204 7.23 2.94 -2.37
C ASN A 204 6.59 1.69 -3.01
N SER A 205 5.31 1.80 -3.37
CA SER A 205 4.68 0.89 -4.34
C SER A 205 4.73 1.51 -5.74
N TYR A 206 4.90 0.68 -6.77
CA TYR A 206 4.92 1.14 -8.17
C TYR A 206 4.08 0.18 -9.02
N PHE A 207 3.02 0.72 -9.64
CA PHE A 207 2.09 -0.04 -10.48
C PHE A 207 2.35 0.33 -11.94
N MET A 208 2.67 -0.65 -12.78
CA MET A 208 2.88 -0.46 -14.23
C MET A 208 1.58 -0.46 -15.05
N GLY A 209 0.44 -0.52 -14.38
CA GLY A 209 -0.91 -0.53 -14.98
C GLY A 209 -1.91 0.11 -14.03
N ALA A 210 -3.21 -0.09 -14.28
CA ALA A 210 -4.26 0.48 -13.44
C ALA A 210 -4.23 -0.10 -12.01
N ALA A 211 -4.23 0.79 -11.02
CA ALA A 211 -4.55 0.45 -9.64
C ALA A 211 -6.02 0.80 -9.39
N THR A 212 -6.84 -0.20 -9.03
CA THR A 212 -8.28 -0.05 -8.82
C THR A 212 -8.62 -0.32 -7.37
N THR A 213 -9.26 0.64 -6.69
CA THR A 213 -9.90 0.45 -5.39
C THR A 213 -11.40 0.29 -5.58
N THR A 214 -12.01 -0.72 -4.95
CA THR A 214 -13.46 -0.97 -4.99
C THR A 214 -14.26 -0.19 -3.95
N SER A 215 -13.57 0.37 -2.95
CA SER A 215 -14.12 1.22 -1.89
C SER A 215 -13.37 2.56 -1.86
N GLN A 216 -12.74 2.91 -0.73
CA GLN A 216 -12.03 4.18 -0.55
C GLN A 216 -10.52 4.03 -0.80
N ALA A 217 -9.88 5.11 -1.24
CA ALA A 217 -8.42 5.26 -1.28
C ALA A 217 -8.03 6.40 -0.34
N TYR A 218 -7.19 6.12 0.66
CA TYR A 218 -6.68 7.12 1.60
C TYR A 218 -5.23 7.48 1.25
N PHE A 219 -4.97 8.77 1.03
CA PHE A 219 -3.63 9.32 0.82
C PHE A 219 -3.23 10.09 2.07
N GLY A 220 -2.01 9.87 2.58
CA GLY A 220 -1.56 10.46 3.86
C GLY A 220 -1.45 11.98 3.83
N ASN A 221 -0.34 12.50 3.30
CA ASN A 221 -0.08 13.95 3.31
C ASN A 221 -0.39 14.63 1.98
N THR A 222 -0.31 13.92 0.85
CA THR A 222 -0.40 14.54 -0.48
C THR A 222 -0.77 13.51 -1.54
N LEU A 223 -1.86 13.77 -2.26
CA LEU A 223 -2.10 13.19 -3.58
C LEU A 223 -1.52 14.14 -4.63
N ARG A 224 -0.42 13.75 -5.29
CA ARG A 224 0.15 14.52 -6.40
C ARG A 224 -0.15 13.84 -7.72
N VAL A 225 -1.02 14.46 -8.50
CA VAL A 225 -1.34 14.08 -9.88
C VAL A 225 -0.51 14.94 -10.84
N ALA A 226 0.04 14.35 -11.90
CA ALA A 226 0.94 15.06 -12.82
C ALA A 226 0.59 14.74 -14.28
N GLY A 227 0.73 15.74 -15.16
CA GLY A 227 0.25 15.66 -16.55
C GLY A 227 -1.26 15.79 -16.68
N ALA A 228 -1.77 15.76 -17.91
CA ALA A 228 -3.21 15.85 -18.18
C ALA A 228 -3.95 14.65 -17.57
N SER A 229 -4.68 14.88 -16.48
CA SER A 229 -5.32 13.84 -15.68
C SER A 229 -6.73 14.27 -15.26
N GLN A 230 -7.70 13.38 -15.45
CA GLN A 230 -9.07 13.56 -14.95
C GLN A 230 -9.22 12.80 -13.64
N ILE A 231 -9.51 13.53 -12.55
CA ILE A 231 -9.77 12.93 -11.23
C ILE A 231 -11.21 12.38 -11.16
N PHE A 232 -12.14 12.98 -11.90
CA PHE A 232 -13.55 12.59 -11.98
C PHE A 232 -13.99 12.46 -13.43
N THR A 233 -14.79 11.44 -13.73
CA THR A 233 -15.35 11.14 -15.07
C THR A 233 -16.88 11.20 -15.11
N GLY A 234 -17.51 11.66 -14.01
CA GLY A 234 -18.94 11.85 -13.85
C GLY A 234 -19.22 12.86 -12.72
N ALA A 235 -20.48 13.05 -12.36
CA ALA A 235 -20.86 13.95 -11.28
C ALA A 235 -20.17 13.54 -9.96
N ALA A 236 -19.35 14.43 -9.42
CA ALA A 236 -18.56 14.19 -8.22
C ALA A 236 -18.51 15.46 -7.37
N SER A 237 -18.56 15.28 -6.06
CA SER A 237 -18.46 16.34 -5.06
C SER A 237 -17.14 16.21 -4.31
N ILE A 238 -16.32 17.26 -4.30
CA ILE A 238 -15.25 17.39 -3.32
C ILE A 238 -15.91 17.77 -1.99
N ILE A 239 -16.27 16.76 -1.19
CA ILE A 239 -16.73 16.97 0.18
C ILE A 239 -15.48 17.09 1.04
N THR A 240 -15.13 18.31 1.42
CA THR A 240 -14.12 18.53 2.45
C THR A 240 -14.78 18.49 3.83
N GLU A 241 -14.09 17.87 4.78
CA GLU A 241 -14.40 18.09 6.19
C GLU A 241 -14.04 19.55 6.55
N ALA A 242 -14.45 20.01 7.73
CA ALA A 242 -14.48 21.44 8.04
C ALA A 242 -13.11 22.13 7.85
N ASN A 243 -13.05 23.04 6.87
CA ASN A 243 -11.89 23.86 6.45
C ASN A 243 -10.81 23.19 5.55
N ASP A 244 -11.03 21.98 5.01
CA ASP A 244 -9.97 21.26 4.29
C ASP A 244 -9.79 21.63 2.78
N LEU A 245 -10.63 22.48 2.18
CA LEU A 245 -10.43 22.92 0.78
C LEU A 245 -9.46 24.10 0.68
N THR A 246 -8.20 23.89 1.05
CA THR A 246 -7.13 24.86 0.83
C THR A 246 -6.59 24.71 -0.59
N ILE A 247 -7.01 25.60 -1.48
CA ILE A 247 -6.49 25.68 -2.86
C ILE A 247 -5.33 26.67 -2.83
N ASP A 248 -4.14 26.19 -3.16
CA ASP A 248 -2.83 26.85 -3.00
C ASP A 248 -2.44 27.28 -1.56
N ALA A 249 -1.16 27.62 -1.35
CA ALA A 249 -0.61 27.94 -0.04
C ALA A 249 -1.00 29.33 0.51
N ALA A 250 -1.74 30.11 -0.27
CA ALA A 250 -2.34 31.39 0.13
C ALA A 250 -3.87 31.30 0.26
N GLY A 251 -4.47 30.14 -0.03
CA GLY A 251 -5.90 29.86 0.16
C GLY A 251 -6.80 30.35 -0.99
N ASN A 252 -6.25 30.56 -2.18
CA ASN A 252 -6.99 31.07 -3.34
C ASN A 252 -7.51 29.95 -4.25
N LEU A 253 -8.80 29.97 -4.57
CA LEU A 253 -9.34 29.23 -5.70
C LEU A 253 -8.93 29.91 -7.02
N VAL A 254 -7.76 29.54 -7.56
CA VAL A 254 -7.29 30.02 -8.86
C VAL A 254 -7.95 29.24 -10.00
N LEU A 255 -9.04 29.79 -10.55
CA LEU A 255 -9.66 29.35 -11.78
C LEU A 255 -8.97 30.04 -12.97
N GLN A 256 -8.11 29.31 -13.69
CA GLN A 256 -7.29 29.91 -14.77
C GLN A 256 -8.05 30.15 -16.09
N ASP A 257 -9.20 29.50 -16.27
CA ASP A 257 -10.04 29.61 -17.47
C ASP A 257 -11.44 30.12 -17.11
N ALA A 258 -12.16 30.63 -18.12
CA ALA A 258 -13.54 31.10 -17.99
C ALA A 258 -14.42 30.01 -17.36
N THR A 259 -14.86 30.24 -16.12
CA THR A 259 -15.61 29.27 -15.34
C THR A 259 -17.06 29.73 -15.20
N ASP A 260 -17.97 28.93 -15.75
CA ASP A 260 -19.40 29.11 -15.55
C ASP A 260 -19.78 28.67 -14.12
N LEU A 261 -20.24 29.63 -13.31
CA LEU A 261 -20.68 29.45 -11.92
C LEU A 261 -22.23 29.53 -11.80
N ASN A 262 -22.97 29.31 -12.88
CA ASN A 262 -24.44 29.37 -12.96
C ASN A 262 -25.16 28.82 -11.70
N ASN A 263 -25.76 29.72 -10.91
CA ASN A 263 -26.47 29.45 -9.64
C ASN A 263 -25.63 28.88 -8.47
N TYR A 264 -24.29 28.90 -8.55
CA TYR A 264 -23.38 28.34 -7.52
C TYR A 264 -22.44 29.36 -6.85
N LEU A 265 -22.36 30.59 -7.35
CA LEU A 265 -21.66 31.67 -6.65
C LEU A 265 -22.52 32.23 -5.50
N ASP A 266 -22.50 31.56 -4.36
CA ASP A 266 -23.07 32.06 -3.10
C ASP A 266 -22.00 32.86 -2.33
N LEU A 267 -22.21 34.17 -2.22
CA LEU A 267 -21.36 35.08 -1.46
C LEU A 267 -22.05 35.35 -0.12
N ASP A 268 -21.61 34.64 0.93
CA ASP A 268 -22.29 34.54 2.22
C ASP A 268 -22.67 35.91 2.83
N ILE A 269 -23.92 35.97 3.31
CA ILE A 269 -24.69 37.13 3.80
C ILE A 269 -24.05 37.81 5.02
N LEU A 270 -23.02 37.21 5.63
CA LEU A 270 -22.35 37.70 6.84
C LEU A 270 -20.98 38.37 6.61
N SER A 271 -20.47 38.42 5.36
CA SER A 271 -19.21 39.12 5.09
C SER A 271 -19.35 40.65 5.14
N ALA A 272 -18.39 41.33 5.79
CA ALA A 272 -18.30 42.79 5.76
C ALA A 272 -17.86 43.34 4.38
N ILE A 273 -17.33 42.48 3.50
CA ILE A 273 -16.90 42.80 2.14
C ILE A 273 -17.27 41.58 1.27
N ALA A 274 -18.41 41.63 0.59
CA ALA A 274 -18.96 40.46 -0.11
C ALA A 274 -18.21 40.11 -1.42
N LEU A 275 -17.67 41.11 -2.11
CA LEU A 275 -16.92 40.95 -3.35
C LEU A 275 -15.96 42.11 -3.55
N THR A 276 -14.68 41.82 -3.75
CA THR A 276 -13.70 42.77 -4.29
C THR A 276 -13.27 42.25 -5.66
N VAL A 277 -13.66 42.95 -6.73
CA VAL A 277 -13.19 42.65 -8.09
C VAL A 277 -11.99 43.55 -8.41
N GLY A 278 -10.81 42.95 -8.49
CA GLY A 278 -9.57 43.68 -8.71
C GLY A 278 -8.43 42.80 -9.22
N ASP A 279 -7.70 43.28 -10.22
CA ASP A 279 -6.54 42.58 -10.80
C ASP A 279 -5.21 42.90 -10.09
N GLY A 280 -5.26 43.74 -9.04
CA GLY A 280 -4.10 44.22 -8.28
C GLY A 280 -3.49 45.52 -8.82
N THR A 281 -3.98 46.06 -9.94
CA THR A 281 -3.60 47.37 -10.50
C THR A 281 -4.76 48.21 -11.06
N THR A 282 -5.88 47.58 -11.42
CA THR A 282 -7.08 48.20 -12.01
C THR A 282 -8.35 47.44 -11.63
N ASP A 283 -9.11 47.97 -10.66
CA ASP A 283 -10.32 47.33 -10.13
C ASP A 283 -11.53 47.62 -11.05
N THR A 284 -11.84 46.68 -11.95
CA THR A 284 -12.88 46.86 -12.98
C THR A 284 -13.94 45.77 -12.93
N LEU A 285 -15.18 46.14 -12.56
CA LEU A 285 -16.36 45.31 -12.83
C LEU A 285 -16.81 45.55 -14.28
N ILE A 286 -16.56 44.59 -15.16
CA ILE A 286 -17.04 44.62 -16.55
C ILE A 286 -18.26 43.69 -16.66
N VAL A 287 -19.31 44.20 -17.30
CA VAL A 287 -20.56 43.48 -17.62
C VAL A 287 -20.79 43.67 -19.12
N ASP A 288 -21.07 42.59 -19.85
CA ASP A 288 -21.03 42.56 -21.32
C ASP A 288 -22.41 42.80 -21.96
N THR A 289 -22.52 42.63 -23.27
CA THR A 289 -23.28 43.54 -24.12
C THR A 289 -24.49 42.90 -24.84
N LEU A 290 -25.42 42.31 -24.09
CA LEU A 290 -26.86 42.41 -24.44
C LEU A 290 -27.81 42.07 -23.28
N ASN A 291 -28.52 43.09 -22.77
CA ASN A 291 -29.54 43.00 -21.70
C ASN A 291 -29.02 42.71 -20.27
N ASP A 292 -27.72 42.73 -20.03
CA ASP A 292 -27.18 42.58 -18.68
C ASP A 292 -27.57 43.77 -17.79
N LEU A 293 -27.92 43.50 -16.53
CA LEU A 293 -28.42 44.48 -15.57
C LEU A 293 -27.67 44.39 -14.25
N VAL A 294 -27.00 45.47 -13.86
CA VAL A 294 -26.48 45.65 -12.50
C VAL A 294 -27.58 46.23 -11.62
N SER A 295 -28.27 45.36 -10.86
CA SER A 295 -29.33 45.76 -9.93
C SER A 295 -28.78 45.96 -8.51
N ILE A 296 -28.72 47.22 -8.06
CA ILE A 296 -28.32 47.57 -6.69
C ILE A 296 -29.57 47.92 -5.88
N SER A 297 -29.93 47.08 -4.90
CA SER A 297 -31.07 47.31 -4.00
C SER A 297 -30.77 48.25 -2.84
N GLY A 298 -29.49 48.60 -2.63
CA GLY A 298 -29.01 49.52 -1.61
C GLY A 298 -28.54 50.86 -2.19
N ARG A 299 -27.65 51.55 -1.45
CA ARG A 299 -27.04 52.80 -1.89
C ARG A 299 -25.87 52.51 -2.85
N LEU A 300 -25.92 53.12 -4.04
CA LEU A 300 -24.76 53.29 -4.91
C LEU A 300 -23.97 54.54 -4.45
N THR A 301 -22.66 54.39 -4.25
CA THR A 301 -21.72 55.50 -4.03
C THR A 301 -20.73 55.52 -5.18
N ILE A 302 -20.54 56.67 -5.81
CA ILE A 302 -19.54 56.89 -6.85
C ILE A 302 -18.56 57.93 -6.30
N SER A 303 -17.28 57.57 -6.19
CA SER A 303 -16.24 58.42 -5.57
C SER A 303 -15.58 59.41 -6.53
N GLU A 304 -15.72 59.18 -7.84
CA GLU A 304 -15.15 60.02 -8.89
C GLU A 304 -16.26 60.49 -9.85
N SER A 305 -16.32 59.94 -11.07
CA SER A 305 -17.27 60.37 -12.10
C SER A 305 -18.23 59.25 -12.51
N ALA A 306 -19.44 59.65 -12.91
CA ALA A 306 -20.40 58.79 -13.59
C ALA A 306 -20.57 59.31 -15.02
N THR A 307 -20.36 58.46 -16.02
CA THR A 307 -20.64 58.81 -17.42
C THR A 307 -21.72 57.90 -17.97
N THR A 308 -22.64 58.46 -18.77
CA THR A 308 -23.68 57.71 -19.48
C THR A 308 -23.65 58.10 -20.95
N THR A 309 -23.99 57.16 -21.84
CA THR A 309 -23.97 57.38 -23.30
C THR A 309 -25.31 57.87 -23.87
N ASN A 310 -26.33 58.02 -23.03
CA ASN A 310 -27.68 58.43 -23.44
C ASN A 310 -28.31 59.37 -22.40
N TYR A 311 -28.67 58.84 -21.21
CA TYR A 311 -29.16 59.65 -20.09
C TYR A 311 -28.85 58.98 -18.74
N PHE A 312 -28.76 59.79 -17.70
CA PHE A 312 -28.76 59.34 -16.31
C PHE A 312 -30.16 59.55 -15.71
N GLY A 313 -30.86 58.46 -15.42
CA GLY A 313 -32.19 58.51 -14.81
C GLY A 313 -32.10 58.51 -13.29
N ILE A 314 -32.56 59.59 -12.65
CA ILE A 314 -32.72 59.69 -11.18
C ILE A 314 -34.22 59.67 -10.87
N GLY A 315 -34.65 58.80 -9.95
CA GLY A 315 -36.05 58.65 -9.55
C GLY A 315 -36.53 57.20 -9.62
N SER A 316 -37.78 56.95 -9.22
CA SER A 316 -38.38 55.61 -9.21
C SER A 316 -39.45 55.43 -10.30
N SER A 317 -39.23 54.40 -11.13
CA SER A 317 -40.05 53.99 -12.29
C SER A 317 -39.90 54.83 -13.58
N TRP A 318 -40.20 54.18 -14.71
CA TRP A 318 -40.13 54.74 -16.06
C TRP A 318 -41.40 55.53 -16.45
N ALA A 319 -42.31 55.74 -15.50
CA ALA A 319 -43.36 56.75 -15.62
C ALA A 319 -42.82 58.04 -15.01
N VAL A 320 -42.88 59.15 -15.76
CA VAL A 320 -42.30 60.44 -15.37
C VAL A 320 -42.89 60.90 -14.04
N ASN A 321 -42.16 60.61 -12.96
CA ASN A 321 -42.40 61.18 -11.65
C ASN A 321 -41.31 62.23 -11.45
N ASN A 322 -41.72 63.44 -11.08
CA ASN A 322 -40.77 64.51 -10.83
C ASN A 322 -39.89 64.16 -9.61
N LEU A 323 -38.82 64.93 -9.43
CA LEU A 323 -38.03 64.96 -8.20
C LEU A 323 -38.91 65.54 -7.06
N ASP A 324 -39.82 64.72 -6.54
CA ASP A 324 -40.94 65.05 -5.64
C ASP A 324 -40.93 64.21 -4.34
N TYR A 325 -39.77 63.70 -3.95
CA TYR A 325 -39.47 63.45 -2.54
C TYR A 325 -38.50 64.50 -1.99
N LEU A 326 -38.58 64.71 -0.67
CA LEU A 326 -37.81 65.72 0.05
C LEU A 326 -36.30 65.44 -0.12
N ASN A 327 -35.64 66.28 -0.91
CA ASN A 327 -34.21 66.31 -1.25
C ASN A 327 -33.76 65.39 -2.41
N ASP A 328 -34.61 65.19 -3.43
CA ASP A 328 -34.33 64.28 -4.56
C ASP A 328 -33.12 64.65 -5.46
N LEU A 329 -32.73 65.92 -5.54
CA LEU A 329 -31.44 66.33 -6.11
C LEU A 329 -30.86 67.49 -5.30
N TYR A 330 -29.85 67.20 -4.49
CA TYR A 330 -29.06 68.18 -3.76
C TYR A 330 -27.65 68.22 -4.32
N VAL A 331 -27.33 69.29 -5.04
CA VAL A 331 -25.96 69.64 -5.45
C VAL A 331 -25.45 70.69 -4.46
N GLN A 332 -24.27 70.47 -3.89
CA GLN A 332 -23.71 71.37 -2.87
C GLN A 332 -23.11 72.65 -3.45
N ASP A 333 -22.55 72.53 -4.65
CA ASP A 333 -21.92 73.60 -5.40
C ASP A 333 -22.78 73.93 -6.64
N ASP A 334 -22.17 74.45 -7.71
CA ASP A 334 -22.88 74.88 -8.91
C ASP A 334 -23.41 73.70 -9.76
N VAL A 335 -24.57 73.92 -10.41
CA VAL A 335 -25.10 73.03 -11.46
C VAL A 335 -24.73 73.63 -12.80
N GLU A 336 -23.78 73.00 -13.51
CA GLU A 336 -23.42 73.39 -14.87
C GLU A 336 -24.31 72.65 -15.90
N ILE A 337 -24.80 73.40 -16.90
CA ILE A 337 -25.65 72.90 -17.97
C ILE A 337 -25.10 73.49 -19.28
N ASP A 338 -24.46 72.67 -20.10
CA ASP A 338 -23.86 73.09 -21.39
C ASP A 338 -24.89 73.58 -22.43
N GLY A 339 -26.16 73.24 -22.24
CA GLY A 339 -27.27 73.53 -23.15
C GLY A 339 -28.45 74.21 -22.46
N ASP A 340 -29.66 73.97 -22.99
CA ASP A 340 -30.87 74.63 -22.48
C ASP A 340 -31.37 73.99 -21.18
N LEU A 341 -31.58 74.82 -20.15
CA LEU A 341 -32.38 74.43 -18.98
C LEU A 341 -33.87 74.56 -19.32
N PHE A 342 -34.56 73.43 -19.47
CA PHE A 342 -36.01 73.37 -19.62
C PHE A 342 -36.70 73.04 -18.28
N VAL A 343 -37.47 73.99 -17.74
CA VAL A 343 -38.30 73.79 -16.54
C VAL A 343 -39.77 73.70 -16.94
N ALA A 344 -40.41 72.56 -16.65
CA ALA A 344 -41.84 72.37 -16.83
C ALA A 344 -42.61 72.81 -15.57
N GLY A 345 -43.01 74.09 -15.53
CA GLY A 345 -43.74 74.67 -14.40
C GLY A 345 -43.02 75.89 -13.80
N ASP A 346 -43.22 76.12 -12.51
CA ASP A 346 -42.70 77.29 -11.82
C ASP A 346 -41.19 77.17 -11.55
N TYR A 347 -40.40 78.12 -12.06
CA TYR A 347 -39.00 78.29 -11.68
C TYR A 347 -38.88 79.32 -10.55
N THR A 348 -38.50 78.85 -9.35
CA THR A 348 -38.26 79.73 -8.19
C THR A 348 -36.76 79.82 -7.92
N LEU A 349 -36.20 81.02 -8.11
CA LEU A 349 -34.83 81.35 -7.71
C LEU A 349 -34.87 82.33 -6.52
N THR A 350 -34.20 81.99 -5.43
CA THR A 350 -34.08 82.84 -4.23
C THR A 350 -32.85 83.77 -4.25
N GLY A 351 -31.91 83.51 -5.16
CA GLY A 351 -30.76 84.37 -5.44
C GLY A 351 -31.01 85.37 -6.58
N GLY A 352 -29.94 86.07 -6.99
CA GLY A 352 -29.97 86.92 -8.19
C GLY A 352 -29.77 86.09 -9.47
N ALA A 353 -30.38 86.53 -10.57
CA ALA A 353 -30.12 86.01 -11.92
C ALA A 353 -29.63 87.12 -12.85
N SER A 354 -28.68 86.78 -13.70
CA SER A 354 -28.20 87.63 -14.80
C SER A 354 -28.69 87.06 -16.12
N PHE A 355 -29.52 87.79 -16.84
CA PHE A 355 -30.03 87.38 -18.16
C PHE A 355 -29.44 88.26 -19.25
N ASN A 356 -28.81 87.66 -20.27
CA ASN A 356 -28.39 88.39 -21.48
C ASN A 356 -29.60 88.86 -22.31
N SER A 357 -30.70 88.10 -22.26
CA SER A 357 -32.01 88.46 -22.80
C SER A 357 -33.08 87.72 -22.01
N ALA A 358 -34.21 88.37 -21.75
CA ALA A 358 -35.40 87.76 -21.18
C ALA A 358 -36.60 88.09 -22.07
N THR A 359 -37.32 87.08 -22.53
CA THR A 359 -38.59 87.24 -23.24
C THR A 359 -39.71 86.74 -22.34
N VAL A 360 -40.60 87.62 -21.92
CA VAL A 360 -41.77 87.28 -21.12
C VAL A 360 -43.02 87.43 -21.99
N THR A 361 -43.84 86.38 -22.05
CA THR A 361 -45.04 86.32 -22.90
C THR A 361 -46.32 86.77 -22.19
N ASP A 362 -46.26 86.90 -20.86
CA ASP A 362 -47.32 87.45 -20.00
C ASP A 362 -46.73 88.66 -19.22
N THR A 363 -46.62 88.58 -17.89
CA THR A 363 -46.32 89.72 -17.03
C THR A 363 -44.91 89.63 -16.44
N LEU A 364 -44.06 90.62 -16.73
CA LEU A 364 -42.80 90.83 -16.00
C LEU A 364 -43.06 91.69 -14.76
N ALA A 365 -43.16 91.07 -13.59
CA ALA A 365 -43.32 91.77 -12.32
C ALA A 365 -41.96 92.05 -11.67
N LEU A 366 -41.51 93.30 -11.71
CA LEU A 366 -40.29 93.76 -11.03
C LEU A 366 -40.63 94.23 -9.60
N GLY A 367 -40.38 93.38 -8.61
CA GLY A 367 -40.59 93.68 -7.18
C GLY A 367 -39.36 94.28 -6.48
N GLY A 368 -39.55 94.86 -5.30
CA GLY A 368 -38.46 95.37 -4.46
C GLY A 368 -37.82 96.68 -4.93
N TYR A 369 -36.62 97.00 -4.41
CA TYR A 369 -35.86 98.18 -4.81
C TYR A 369 -35.14 97.91 -6.14
N GLN A 370 -35.64 98.51 -7.21
CA GLN A 370 -35.02 98.45 -8.54
C GLN A 370 -33.89 99.48 -8.60
N GLN A 371 -32.66 99.06 -8.25
CA GLN A 371 -31.48 99.92 -8.36
C GLN A 371 -31.02 100.01 -9.81
N PHE A 372 -31.59 100.97 -10.52
CA PHE A 372 -30.94 101.62 -11.65
C PHE A 372 -29.58 102.18 -11.16
N THR A 373 -28.51 102.06 -11.96
CA THR A 373 -27.13 102.29 -11.49
C THR A 373 -26.94 103.74 -11.04
N GLU A 374 -26.36 103.97 -9.86
CA GLU A 374 -26.14 105.30 -9.25
C GLU A 374 -25.11 106.19 -10.00
N THR A 375 -24.72 105.83 -11.21
CA THR A 375 -23.73 106.58 -12.01
C THR A 375 -24.15 106.60 -13.47
N GLY A 376 -24.93 107.62 -13.83
CA GLY A 376 -25.30 107.93 -15.21
C GLY A 376 -26.72 107.50 -15.58
N ASP A 377 -27.24 108.13 -16.63
CA ASP A 377 -28.61 107.90 -17.12
C ASP A 377 -28.91 106.41 -17.33
N ASN A 378 -30.01 105.95 -16.73
CA ASN A 378 -30.51 104.58 -16.87
C ASN A 378 -31.72 104.56 -17.80
N TYR A 379 -31.80 103.57 -18.69
CA TYR A 379 -32.75 103.56 -19.79
C TYR A 379 -33.60 102.28 -19.83
N ILE A 380 -34.91 102.43 -19.96
CA ILE A 380 -35.84 101.40 -20.39
C ILE A 380 -36.22 101.73 -21.84
N TYR A 381 -35.77 100.90 -22.79
CA TYR A 381 -36.09 101.07 -24.21
C TYR A 381 -37.39 100.34 -24.56
N PHE A 382 -38.27 101.03 -25.28
CA PHE A 382 -39.55 100.51 -25.79
C PHE A 382 -39.48 100.11 -27.28
N ASP A 383 -38.32 100.25 -27.92
CA ASP A 383 -38.07 99.81 -29.28
C ASP A 383 -36.71 99.10 -29.43
N ASN A 384 -36.64 98.18 -30.39
CA ASN A 384 -35.39 97.48 -30.73
C ASN A 384 -34.34 98.41 -31.36
N ALA A 385 -34.75 99.61 -31.81
CA ALA A 385 -33.87 100.62 -32.38
C ALA A 385 -33.16 101.46 -31.29
N ILE A 386 -33.52 101.32 -30.01
CA ILE A 386 -32.89 102.03 -28.89
C ILE A 386 -33.11 103.56 -29.04
N THR A 387 -34.23 103.97 -29.64
CA THR A 387 -34.59 105.38 -29.89
C THR A 387 -35.79 105.85 -29.07
N ASN A 388 -36.66 104.93 -28.64
CA ASN A 388 -37.79 105.19 -27.77
C ASN A 388 -37.43 104.69 -26.37
N TYR A 389 -37.31 105.59 -25.40
CA TYR A 389 -36.99 105.23 -24.02
C TYR A 389 -37.74 106.04 -22.99
N LEU A 390 -37.92 105.44 -21.80
CA LEU A 390 -38.04 106.11 -20.53
C LEU A 390 -36.66 106.05 -19.87
N LYS A 391 -36.07 107.20 -19.56
CA LYS A 391 -34.82 107.26 -18.79
C LYS A 391 -35.02 107.93 -17.45
N TRP A 392 -34.17 107.58 -16.50
CA TRP A 392 -33.89 108.43 -15.34
C TRP A 392 -32.76 109.39 -15.70
N ASN A 393 -32.94 110.70 -15.48
CA ASN A 393 -31.93 111.73 -15.71
C ASN A 393 -31.40 112.24 -14.36
N ASP A 394 -30.19 111.82 -13.98
CA ASP A 394 -29.56 112.18 -12.70
C ASP A 394 -29.38 113.70 -12.53
N THR A 395 -29.19 114.44 -13.62
CA THR A 395 -28.95 115.90 -13.58
C THR A 395 -30.22 116.70 -13.34
N ALA A 396 -31.37 116.16 -13.74
CA ALA A 396 -32.68 116.78 -13.60
C ALA A 396 -33.58 116.12 -12.54
N ASP A 397 -33.09 115.06 -11.88
CA ASP A 397 -33.77 114.30 -10.81
C ASP A 397 -35.20 113.86 -11.23
N GLN A 398 -35.34 113.44 -12.49
CA GLN A 398 -36.65 113.17 -13.11
C GLN A 398 -36.60 112.04 -14.15
N PHE A 399 -37.79 111.51 -14.44
CA PHE A 399 -38.01 110.64 -15.59
C PHE A 399 -38.23 111.45 -16.88
N GLU A 400 -37.56 111.05 -17.96
CA GLU A 400 -37.66 111.66 -19.29
C GLU A 400 -38.04 110.64 -20.35
N LEU A 401 -38.93 111.00 -21.27
CA LEU A 401 -39.32 110.18 -22.42
C LEU A 401 -38.77 110.77 -23.72
N SER A 402 -38.07 109.97 -24.51
CA SER A 402 -37.28 110.46 -25.65
C SER A 402 -38.09 111.12 -26.77
N ASN A 403 -39.33 110.68 -26.98
CA ASN A 403 -40.25 111.20 -28.00
C ASN A 403 -41.51 111.85 -27.39
N GLY A 404 -41.41 112.32 -26.13
CA GLY A 404 -42.52 112.89 -25.38
C GLY A 404 -43.50 111.85 -24.84
N LEU A 405 -44.57 112.32 -24.18
CA LEU A 405 -45.60 111.48 -23.58
C LEU A 405 -46.99 111.93 -24.06
N THR A 406 -47.74 111.00 -24.66
CA THR A 406 -49.18 111.18 -24.90
C THR A 406 -49.95 110.47 -23.79
N PHE A 407 -50.78 111.21 -23.04
CA PHE A 407 -51.60 110.68 -21.95
C PHE A 407 -53.07 111.02 -22.19
N SER A 408 -53.97 110.06 -21.95
CA SER A 408 -55.42 110.26 -22.08
C SER A 408 -56.01 111.10 -20.95
N ASN A 409 -55.36 111.10 -19.78
CA ASN A 409 -55.64 111.94 -18.64
C ASN A 409 -54.36 112.06 -17.80
N ALA A 410 -54.09 113.22 -17.22
CA ALA A 410 -53.02 113.41 -16.24
C ALA A 410 -53.59 114.05 -14.98
N THR A 411 -53.23 113.52 -13.82
CA THR A 411 -53.66 114.03 -12.52
C THR A 411 -52.42 114.19 -11.64
N ALA A 412 -51.98 115.43 -11.45
CA ALA A 412 -50.88 115.77 -10.56
C ALA A 412 -51.44 116.24 -9.20
N THR A 413 -50.81 115.82 -8.11
CA THR A 413 -51.21 116.18 -6.73
C THR A 413 -50.55 117.47 -6.22
N ASP A 414 -49.53 117.95 -6.90
CA ASP A 414 -48.85 119.23 -6.62
C ASP A 414 -48.78 120.03 -7.93
N SER A 415 -47.69 119.87 -8.69
CA SER A 415 -47.38 120.70 -9.86
C SER A 415 -47.07 119.83 -11.07
N PHE A 416 -47.75 120.11 -12.19
CA PHE A 416 -47.42 119.52 -13.49
C PHE A 416 -46.66 120.55 -14.33
N TYR A 417 -45.33 120.38 -14.43
CA TYR A 417 -44.50 121.22 -15.27
C TYR A 417 -44.33 120.57 -16.64
N ALA A 418 -44.77 121.25 -17.70
CA ALA A 418 -44.61 120.80 -19.06
C ALA A 418 -44.28 121.98 -19.98
N SER A 419 -43.14 121.86 -20.68
CA SER A 419 -42.69 122.81 -21.69
C SER A 419 -43.09 122.29 -23.08
N ASN A 420 -43.55 123.18 -23.96
CA ASN A 420 -44.00 122.85 -25.33
C ASN A 420 -45.12 121.78 -25.41
N ILE A 421 -46.18 121.91 -24.60
CA ILE A 421 -47.40 121.11 -24.82
C ILE A 421 -48.03 121.50 -26.17
N PHE A 422 -48.20 120.53 -27.04
CA PHE A 422 -49.13 120.61 -28.17
C PHE A 422 -50.47 120.00 -27.75
N ILE A 423 -51.46 120.86 -27.46
CA ILE A 423 -52.85 120.43 -27.27
C ILE A 423 -53.47 120.32 -28.66
N THR A 424 -53.80 119.09 -29.09
CA THR A 424 -54.54 118.80 -30.34
C THR A 424 -56.02 118.60 -30.07
#